data_AF-A0A0D0CRD1-F1
#
_entry.id   AF-A0A0D0CRD1-F1
#
_cell.length_a   1.000
_cell.length_b   1.000
_cell.length_c   1.000
_cell.angle_alpha   90.00
_cell.angle_beta   90.00
_cell.angle_gamma   90.00
#
_symmetry.space_group_name_H-M   'P 1'
#
loop_
_entity.id
_entity.type
_entity.pdbx_description
1 polymer ?
#
loop_
_entity_poly.entity_id
_entity_poly.type
_entity_poly.pdbx_seq_one_letter_code
_entity_poly.pdbx_strand_id
1 'polypeptide(L)'
;MSVSGVLSGLPSPHSPAFPHIQAMEKTARDPPPVIDPITSLELRLRLLESLVVGLDPDEKGKQELKNETLTKSAENIKRIVNQYVEGNDTLRRFINHYELYERFLTPAFALGLLEEPAYETMSSADLVTYLRDMEPEIRSADSGMQEIEALLRKGAAEAGKLPIYVDLEPRLKALLELQQENKARADALEARVANIMENHATYIDALSELFVAWDDAIMDAENRVAKMERMKEERKRLGLE
;
A
#
# COMPACT_ATOMS: atom_id res chain seq x y z
N MET A 1 14.31 43.51 18.47
CA MET A 1 13.85 43.11 17.12
C MET A 1 13.42 41.66 17.20
N SER A 2 12.12 41.44 17.06
CA SER A 2 11.47 40.13 17.05
C SER A 2 11.91 39.32 15.84
N VAL A 3 12.13 38.01 16.02
CA VAL A 3 11.99 37.05 14.93
C VAL A 3 11.33 35.80 15.50
N SER A 4 10.03 35.70 15.24
CA SER A 4 9.18 34.56 15.56
C SER A 4 9.48 33.37 14.64
N GLY A 5 9.09 32.20 15.14
CA GLY A 5 9.32 30.88 14.58
C GLY A 5 8.94 30.68 13.11
N VAL A 6 9.71 29.82 12.47
CA VAL A 6 9.40 29.18 11.19
C VAL A 6 9.73 27.70 11.34
N LEU A 7 8.71 26.87 11.56
CA LEU A 7 8.80 25.41 11.44
C LEU A 7 7.38 24.85 11.25
N SER A 8 6.95 24.80 10.00
CA SER A 8 5.78 24.03 9.59
C SER A 8 5.94 23.66 8.12
N GLY A 9 6.31 22.41 7.86
CA GLY A 9 6.54 21.95 6.50
C GLY A 9 6.79 20.45 6.43
N LEU A 10 5.76 19.64 6.69
CA LEU A 10 5.62 18.30 6.12
C LEU A 10 4.15 18.07 5.71
N PRO A 11 3.90 17.53 4.50
CA PRO A 11 2.57 17.43 3.90
C PRO A 11 1.81 16.19 4.38
N SER A 12 0.53 16.37 4.72
CA SER A 12 -0.41 15.28 5.01
C SER A 12 -1.02 14.71 3.71
N PRO A 13 -1.37 13.41 3.69
CA PRO A 13 -1.86 12.72 2.50
C PRO A 13 -3.28 13.16 2.12
N HIS A 14 -3.44 13.51 0.84
CA HIS A 14 -4.74 13.80 0.24
C HIS A 14 -5.60 12.54 0.15
N SER A 15 -6.66 12.47 0.96
CA SER A 15 -7.87 11.71 0.63
C SER A 15 -8.85 12.62 -0.11
N PRO A 16 -9.55 12.12 -1.15
CA PRO A 16 -10.41 12.92 -2.01
C PRO A 16 -11.65 13.39 -1.23
N ALA A 17 -11.80 14.71 -1.11
CA ALA A 17 -12.99 15.32 -0.52
C ALA A 17 -14.19 15.13 -1.45
N PHE A 18 -15.22 14.42 -0.97
CA PHE A 18 -16.53 14.40 -1.59
C PHE A 18 -17.17 15.79 -1.48
N PRO A 19 -17.58 16.44 -2.58
CA PRO A 19 -18.01 17.84 -2.58
C PRO A 19 -19.43 18.09 -2.00
N HIS A 20 -20.02 17.13 -1.29
CA HIS A 20 -21.44 17.20 -0.91
C HIS A 20 -21.72 17.56 0.56
N ILE A 21 -20.72 17.55 1.45
CA ILE A 21 -20.94 17.75 2.90
C ILE A 21 -20.85 19.23 3.32
N GLN A 22 -20.15 20.09 2.55
CA GLN A 22 -20.01 21.52 2.89
C GLN A 22 -21.29 22.37 2.68
N ALA A 23 -22.35 21.80 2.08
CA ALA A 23 -23.61 22.51 1.86
C ALA A 23 -24.59 22.42 3.05
N MET A 24 -24.38 21.51 4.01
CA MET A 24 -25.32 21.31 5.13
C MET A 24 -24.92 22.04 6.43
N GLU A 25 -23.72 22.59 6.52
CA GLU A 25 -23.24 23.28 7.74
C GLU A 25 -23.71 24.75 7.83
N LYS A 26 -24.33 25.28 6.77
CA LYS A 26 -24.79 26.68 6.71
C LYS A 26 -26.25 26.91 7.11
N THR A 27 -27.00 25.88 7.49
CA THR A 27 -28.43 26.00 7.86
C THR A 27 -28.73 25.81 9.35
N ALA A 28 -27.71 25.70 10.21
CA ALA A 28 -27.90 25.39 11.63
C ALA A 28 -28.07 26.61 12.57
N ARG A 29 -28.43 27.80 12.07
CA ARG A 29 -28.56 29.02 12.90
C ARG A 29 -29.87 29.81 12.80
N ASP A 30 -30.82 29.38 11.99
CA ASP A 30 -32.15 29.99 11.99
C ASP A 30 -33.15 29.06 12.68
N PRO A 31 -34.06 29.59 13.54
CA PRO A 31 -35.11 28.78 14.12
C PRO A 31 -35.96 28.19 12.98
N PRO A 32 -36.42 26.92 13.10
CA PRO A 32 -37.18 26.28 12.03
C PRO A 32 -38.39 27.15 11.69
N PRO A 33 -38.68 27.38 10.39
CA PRO A 33 -39.82 28.20 9.99
C PRO A 33 -41.08 27.63 10.64
N VAL A 34 -41.85 28.48 11.30
CA VAL A 34 -43.13 28.11 11.93
C VAL A 34 -44.11 27.86 10.79
N ILE A 35 -44.17 26.61 10.35
CA ILE A 35 -45.13 26.15 9.33
C ILE A 35 -46.50 26.12 10.01
N ASP A 36 -47.49 26.80 9.44
CA ASP A 36 -48.86 26.76 9.95
C ASP A 36 -49.32 25.30 10.01
N PRO A 37 -49.93 24.84 11.12
CA PRO A 37 -50.23 23.43 11.34
C PRO A 37 -51.10 22.83 10.22
N ILE A 38 -51.97 23.63 9.63
CA ILE A 38 -52.82 23.26 8.50
C ILE A 38 -51.97 22.97 7.26
N THR A 39 -51.02 23.84 6.93
CA THR A 39 -50.10 23.64 5.80
C THR A 39 -49.15 22.47 6.02
N SER A 40 -48.73 22.21 7.25
CA SER A 40 -47.93 21.03 7.60
C SER A 40 -48.70 19.73 7.37
N LEU A 41 -50.00 19.73 7.67
CA LEU A 41 -50.89 18.59 7.46
C LEU A 41 -51.20 18.40 5.98
N GLU A 42 -51.43 19.46 5.22
CA GLU A 42 -51.60 19.37 3.77
C GLU A 42 -50.34 18.84 3.08
N LEU A 43 -49.15 19.28 3.48
CA LEU A 43 -47.90 18.76 2.94
C LEU A 43 -47.70 17.28 3.28
N ARG A 44 -48.05 16.86 4.51
CA ARG A 44 -48.00 15.45 4.91
C ARG A 44 -49.05 14.61 4.19
N LEU A 45 -50.27 15.12 4.00
CA LEU A 45 -51.32 14.45 3.24
C LEU A 45 -50.93 14.31 1.77
N ARG A 46 -50.35 15.36 1.18
CA ARG A 46 -49.83 15.32 -0.19
C ARG A 46 -48.64 14.38 -0.32
N LEU A 47 -47.78 14.29 0.70
CA LEU A 47 -46.71 13.31 0.76
C LEU A 47 -47.27 11.89 0.83
N LEU A 48 -48.26 11.65 1.70
CA LEU A 48 -48.93 10.35 1.82
C LEU A 48 -49.66 9.96 0.54
N GLU A 49 -50.37 10.90 -0.09
CA GLU A 49 -50.99 10.70 -1.41
C GLU A 49 -49.92 10.37 -2.45
N SER A 50 -48.80 11.10 -2.46
CA SER A 50 -47.68 10.84 -3.38
C SER A 50 -46.98 9.50 -3.12
N LEU A 51 -46.97 9.02 -1.89
CA LEU A 51 -46.36 7.76 -1.50
C LEU A 51 -47.28 6.56 -1.78
N VAL A 52 -48.60 6.78 -1.75
CA VAL A 52 -49.62 5.79 -2.08
C VAL A 52 -49.86 5.71 -3.59
N VAL A 53 -49.83 6.83 -4.30
CA VAL A 53 -50.08 6.92 -5.76
C VAL A 53 -48.80 6.79 -6.58
N GLY A 54 -47.63 7.07 -5.98
CA GLY A 54 -46.34 7.11 -6.68
C GLY A 54 -46.05 8.50 -7.25
N LEU A 55 -44.80 8.96 -7.12
CA LEU A 55 -44.28 10.16 -7.78
C LEU A 55 -43.63 9.75 -9.09
N ASP A 56 -44.37 9.81 -10.19
CA ASP A 56 -43.78 9.78 -11.53
C ASP A 56 -43.72 11.22 -12.08
N PRO A 57 -42.55 11.90 -12.01
CA PRO A 57 -42.42 13.25 -12.55
C PRO A 57 -42.30 13.32 -14.07
N ASP A 58 -42.18 12.19 -14.79
CA ASP A 58 -41.84 12.18 -16.21
C ASP A 58 -42.69 11.24 -17.07
N GLU A 59 -44.02 11.42 -17.19
CA GLU A 59 -44.74 10.92 -18.38
C GLU A 59 -45.89 11.84 -18.83
N LYS A 60 -45.59 12.75 -19.75
CA LYS A 60 -46.58 13.36 -20.65
C LYS A 60 -46.98 12.33 -21.72
N GLY A 61 -47.90 11.43 -21.40
CA GLY A 61 -48.51 10.57 -22.42
C GLY A 61 -49.32 9.42 -21.84
N LYS A 62 -50.63 9.65 -21.64
CA LYS A 62 -51.68 8.61 -21.48
C LYS A 62 -51.17 7.25 -20.93
N GLN A 63 -50.67 7.22 -19.70
CA GLN A 63 -50.78 6.01 -18.90
C GLN A 63 -52.12 6.10 -18.18
N GLU A 64 -53.05 5.28 -18.64
CA GLU A 64 -54.21 4.88 -17.86
C GLU A 64 -53.73 4.61 -16.44
N LEU A 65 -54.39 5.21 -15.46
CA LEU A 65 -54.36 4.77 -14.07
C LEU A 65 -54.72 3.29 -14.07
N LYS A 66 -53.71 2.42 -14.26
CA LYS A 66 -53.85 1.03 -13.94
C LYS A 66 -54.08 1.07 -12.45
N ASN A 67 -55.32 0.80 -12.08
CA ASN A 67 -55.72 0.39 -10.75
C ASN A 67 -55.01 -0.93 -10.42
N GLU A 68 -53.69 -0.95 -10.44
CA GLU A 68 -52.90 -1.85 -9.64
C GLU A 68 -53.11 -1.37 -8.22
N THR A 69 -54.25 -1.80 -7.69
CA THR A 69 -54.60 -1.70 -6.28
C THR A 69 -53.34 -1.99 -5.48
N LEU A 70 -53.03 -1.21 -4.45
CA LEU A 70 -51.88 -1.40 -3.56
C LEU A 70 -51.67 -2.88 -3.20
N THR A 71 -52.77 -3.64 -3.10
CA THR A 71 -52.79 -5.08 -2.92
C THR A 71 -52.04 -5.87 -4.01
N LYS A 72 -52.21 -5.55 -5.29
CA LYS A 72 -51.47 -6.19 -6.41
C LYS A 72 -49.99 -5.82 -6.41
N SER A 73 -49.65 -4.57 -6.10
CA SER A 73 -48.25 -4.14 -5.96
C SER A 73 -47.57 -4.82 -4.76
N ALA A 74 -48.26 -4.86 -3.61
CA ALA A 74 -47.79 -5.57 -2.43
C ALA A 74 -47.68 -7.09 -2.67
N GLU A 75 -48.60 -7.69 -3.41
CA GLU A 75 -48.53 -9.10 -3.83
C GLU A 75 -47.34 -9.35 -4.76
N ASN A 76 -47.07 -8.44 -5.71
CA ASN A 76 -45.89 -8.52 -6.59
C ASN A 76 -44.59 -8.38 -5.79
N ILE A 77 -44.50 -7.39 -4.90
CA ILE A 77 -43.32 -7.21 -4.03
C ILE A 77 -43.15 -8.43 -3.13
N LYS A 78 -44.22 -8.95 -2.52
CA LYS A 78 -44.18 -10.17 -1.72
C LYS A 78 -43.68 -11.36 -2.54
N ARG A 79 -44.14 -11.51 -3.79
CA ARG A 79 -43.70 -12.59 -4.68
C ARG A 79 -42.22 -12.48 -5.02
N ILE A 80 -41.75 -11.27 -5.34
CA ILE A 80 -40.35 -11.00 -5.65
C ILE A 80 -39.47 -11.24 -4.42
N VAL A 81 -39.86 -10.70 -3.26
CA VAL A 81 -39.14 -10.90 -2.00
C VAL A 81 -39.10 -12.39 -1.63
N ASN A 82 -40.22 -13.10 -1.70
CA ASN A 82 -40.25 -14.54 -1.44
C ASN A 82 -39.34 -15.33 -2.40
N GLN A 83 -39.30 -14.96 -3.68
CA GLN A 83 -38.41 -15.58 -4.66
C GLN A 83 -36.93 -15.40 -4.31
N TYR A 84 -36.53 -14.23 -3.80
CA TYR A 84 -35.15 -13.98 -3.38
C TYR A 84 -34.83 -14.57 -2.00
N VAL A 85 -35.83 -14.66 -1.11
CA VAL A 85 -35.69 -15.17 0.25
C VAL A 85 -35.60 -16.70 0.28
N GLU A 86 -36.23 -17.40 -0.67
CA GLU A 86 -36.09 -18.86 -0.83
C GLU A 86 -34.67 -19.30 -1.15
N GLY A 87 -33.86 -18.42 -1.76
CA GLY A 87 -32.44 -18.68 -2.07
C GLY A 87 -31.46 -18.30 -0.95
N ASN A 88 -31.91 -17.62 0.11
CA ASN A 88 -31.02 -17.10 1.14
C ASN A 88 -31.61 -17.21 2.56
N ASP A 89 -31.12 -18.20 3.31
CA ASP A 89 -31.53 -18.45 4.69
C ASP A 89 -31.27 -17.27 5.64
N THR A 90 -30.27 -16.42 5.35
CA THR A 90 -29.98 -15.24 6.19
C THR A 90 -31.04 -14.17 6.05
N LEU A 91 -31.51 -13.90 4.82
CA LEU A 91 -32.61 -12.98 4.57
C LEU A 91 -33.92 -13.51 5.13
N ARG A 92 -34.13 -14.83 5.08
CA ARG A 92 -35.28 -15.47 5.71
C ARG A 92 -35.30 -15.27 7.23
N ARG A 93 -34.16 -15.46 7.89
CA ARG A 93 -34.00 -15.19 9.32
C ARG A 93 -34.21 -13.71 9.64
N PHE A 94 -33.67 -12.81 8.82
CA PHE A 94 -33.84 -11.37 8.99
C PHE A 94 -35.32 -10.95 8.88
N ILE A 95 -36.04 -11.41 7.86
CA ILE A 95 -37.46 -11.09 7.67
C ILE A 95 -38.32 -11.65 8.81
N ASN A 96 -38.02 -12.86 9.29
CA ASN A 96 -38.73 -13.45 10.43
C ASN A 96 -38.54 -12.64 11.72
N HIS A 97 -37.44 -11.88 11.84
CA HIS A 97 -37.13 -11.03 12.98
C HIS A 97 -37.14 -9.54 12.60
N TYR A 98 -37.87 -9.16 11.56
CA TYR A 98 -37.85 -7.79 11.04
C TYR A 98 -38.27 -6.77 12.11
N GLU A 99 -39.25 -7.13 12.94
CA GLU A 99 -39.72 -6.29 14.06
C GLU A 99 -38.61 -6.01 15.10
N LEU A 100 -37.66 -6.93 15.28
CA LEU A 100 -36.51 -6.70 16.16
C LEU A 100 -35.49 -5.73 15.52
N TYR A 101 -35.41 -5.72 14.20
CA TYR A 101 -34.46 -4.89 13.45
C TYR A 101 -35.02 -3.55 12.99
N GLU A 102 -36.33 -3.31 13.13
CA GLU A 102 -37.01 -2.07 12.72
C GLU A 102 -36.32 -0.81 13.27
N ARG A 103 -35.87 -0.87 14.52
CA ARG A 103 -35.17 0.24 15.19
C ARG A 103 -33.83 0.56 14.54
N PHE A 104 -33.11 -0.44 14.04
CA PHE A 104 -31.81 -0.26 13.38
C PHE A 104 -31.96 0.19 11.91
N LEU A 105 -33.14 0.01 11.32
CA LEU A 105 -33.46 0.47 9.96
C LEU A 105 -33.99 1.90 9.93
N THR A 106 -34.27 2.49 11.10
CA THR A 106 -34.73 3.87 11.18
C THR A 106 -33.56 4.82 10.90
N PRO A 107 -33.71 5.85 10.05
CA PRO A 107 -32.65 6.82 9.76
C PRO A 107 -32.04 7.47 11.00
N ALA A 108 -32.81 7.57 12.09
CA ALA A 108 -32.34 8.07 13.38
C ALA A 108 -31.22 7.22 14.02
N PHE A 109 -31.18 5.90 13.76
CA PHE A 109 -30.09 5.02 14.20
C PHE A 109 -28.82 5.26 13.38
N ALA A 110 -28.95 5.32 12.05
CA ALA A 110 -27.82 5.58 11.16
C ALA A 110 -27.19 6.98 11.39
N LEU A 111 -27.99 7.94 11.86
CA LEU A 111 -27.55 9.30 12.20
C LEU A 111 -27.06 9.44 13.65
N GLY A 112 -27.09 8.37 14.46
CA GLY A 112 -26.62 8.40 15.86
C GLY A 112 -27.46 9.29 16.79
N LEU A 113 -28.71 9.59 16.43
CA LEU A 113 -29.63 10.39 17.27
C LEU A 113 -30.39 9.56 18.32
N LEU A 114 -30.33 8.23 18.22
CA LEU A 114 -30.83 7.34 19.26
C LEU A 114 -29.73 7.17 20.32
N GLU A 115 -30.04 7.55 21.56
CA GLU A 115 -29.24 7.21 22.73
C GLU A 115 -28.95 5.71 22.75
N GLU A 116 -27.71 5.35 23.08
CA GLU A 116 -27.29 3.99 23.38
C GLU A 116 -28.33 3.32 24.30
N PRO A 117 -28.60 2.01 24.15
CA PRO A 117 -29.65 1.36 24.92
C PRO A 117 -29.44 1.64 26.41
N ALA A 118 -30.40 2.31 27.03
CA ALA A 118 -30.40 2.56 28.46
C ALA A 118 -30.42 1.20 29.18
N TYR A 119 -29.24 0.72 29.58
CA TYR A 119 -29.00 -0.54 30.28
C TYR A 119 -29.87 -0.69 31.54
N GLU A 120 -30.38 0.43 32.06
CA GLU A 120 -31.31 0.52 33.20
C GLU A 120 -32.69 -0.13 32.93
N THR A 121 -33.07 -0.34 31.67
CA THR A 121 -34.38 -0.91 31.29
C THR A 121 -34.34 -2.39 30.93
N MET A 122 -33.16 -3.03 30.91
CA MET A 122 -33.03 -4.45 30.62
C MET A 122 -33.44 -5.29 31.84
N SER A 123 -34.15 -6.40 31.59
CA SER A 123 -34.43 -7.36 32.66
C SER A 123 -33.13 -8.01 33.12
N SER A 124 -33.07 -8.44 34.39
CA SER A 124 -31.87 -9.12 34.92
C SER A 124 -31.50 -10.39 34.15
N ALA A 125 -32.48 -11.04 33.52
CA ALA A 125 -32.26 -12.19 32.63
C ALA A 125 -31.60 -11.78 31.31
N ASP A 126 -32.04 -10.66 30.71
CA ASP A 126 -31.50 -10.15 29.45
C ASP A 126 -30.09 -9.56 29.61
N LEU A 127 -29.80 -9.01 30.79
CA LEU A 127 -28.45 -8.55 31.14
C LEU A 127 -27.47 -9.73 31.25
N VAL A 128 -27.90 -10.85 31.84
CA VAL A 128 -27.06 -12.05 31.95
C VAL A 128 -26.80 -12.69 30.59
N THR A 129 -27.78 -12.72 29.69
CA THR A 129 -27.55 -13.17 28.30
C THR A 129 -26.63 -12.21 27.56
N TYR A 130 -26.82 -10.90 27.69
CA TYR A 130 -25.92 -9.91 27.11
C TYR A 130 -24.48 -10.03 27.63
N LEU A 131 -24.29 -10.19 28.94
CA LEU A 131 -22.95 -10.39 29.52
C LEU A 131 -22.32 -11.70 29.04
N ARG A 132 -23.11 -12.75 28.80
CA ARG A 132 -22.62 -14.00 28.22
C ARG A 132 -22.18 -13.84 26.76
N ASP A 133 -22.91 -13.02 26.01
CA ASP A 133 -22.58 -12.71 24.62
C ASP A 133 -21.34 -11.81 24.51
N MET A 134 -21.15 -10.89 25.47
CA MET A 134 -19.98 -10.02 25.57
C MET A 134 -18.76 -10.67 26.24
N GLU A 135 -18.95 -11.78 26.97
CA GLU A 135 -17.89 -12.53 27.65
C GLU A 135 -16.66 -12.86 26.75
N PRO A 136 -16.82 -13.35 25.51
CA PRO A 136 -15.67 -13.57 24.62
C PRO A 136 -14.92 -12.27 24.28
N GLU A 137 -15.63 -11.17 24.08
CA GLU A 137 -15.02 -9.87 23.76
C GLU A 137 -14.24 -9.34 24.96
N ILE A 138 -14.81 -9.40 26.16
CA ILE A 138 -14.16 -9.00 27.42
C ILE A 138 -12.89 -9.84 27.65
N ARG A 139 -12.95 -11.16 27.43
CA ARG A 139 -11.76 -12.02 27.54
C ARG A 139 -10.69 -11.69 26.51
N SER A 140 -11.09 -11.37 25.28
CA SER A 140 -10.14 -10.97 24.24
C SER A 140 -9.47 -9.63 24.57
N ALA A 141 -10.23 -8.68 25.12
CA ALA A 141 -9.73 -7.39 25.56
C ALA A 141 -8.77 -7.54 26.76
N ASP A 142 -9.09 -8.40 27.73
CA ASP A 142 -8.21 -8.71 28.86
C ASP A 142 -6.90 -9.36 28.40
N SER A 143 -6.97 -10.33 27.48
CA SER A 143 -5.78 -10.92 26.85
C SER A 143 -4.94 -9.86 26.12
N GLY A 144 -5.59 -8.93 25.41
CA GLY A 144 -4.92 -7.83 24.73
C GLY A 144 -4.26 -6.85 25.71
N MET A 145 -4.92 -6.52 26.83
CA MET A 145 -4.35 -5.70 27.90
C MET A 145 -3.13 -6.38 28.54
N GLN A 146 -3.18 -7.69 28.79
CA GLN A 146 -2.04 -8.44 29.31
C GLN A 146 -0.87 -8.47 28.33
N GLU A 147 -1.14 -8.58 27.03
CA GLU A 147 -0.10 -8.50 25.99
C GLU A 147 0.54 -7.11 25.96
N ILE A 148 -0.28 -6.06 25.98
CA ILE A 148 0.20 -4.67 26.06
C ILE A 148 1.06 -4.49 27.31
N GLU A 149 0.60 -4.93 28.48
CA GLU A 149 1.37 -4.85 29.72
C GLU A 149 2.70 -5.62 29.62
N ALA A 150 2.70 -6.80 29.00
CA ALA A 150 3.92 -7.56 28.76
C ALA A 150 4.89 -6.83 27.81
N LEU A 151 4.39 -6.14 26.79
CA LEU A 151 5.19 -5.30 25.87
C LEU A 151 5.71 -4.04 26.57
N LEU A 152 4.91 -3.41 27.43
CA LEU A 152 5.33 -2.29 28.27
C LEU A 152 6.45 -2.70 29.23
N ARG A 153 6.31 -3.85 29.91
CA ARG A 153 7.36 -4.43 30.78
C ARG A 153 8.65 -4.76 30.02
N LYS A 154 8.54 -5.14 28.74
CA LYS A 154 9.68 -5.35 27.84
C LYS A 154 10.30 -4.04 27.33
N GLY A 155 9.75 -2.88 27.69
CA GLY A 155 10.25 -1.57 27.29
C GLY A 155 9.90 -1.18 25.84
N ALA A 156 8.90 -1.82 25.24
CA ALA A 156 8.50 -1.54 23.85
C ALA A 156 7.68 -0.25 23.68
N ALA A 157 7.20 0.35 24.78
CA ALA A 157 6.44 1.61 24.76
C ALA A 157 7.30 2.81 24.35
N GLU A 158 8.54 2.84 24.83
CA GLU A 158 9.47 3.97 24.67
C GLU A 158 10.49 3.67 23.59
N ALA A 159 10.03 3.43 22.36
CA ALA A 159 10.87 3.15 21.18
C ALA A 159 11.91 2.01 21.38
N GLY A 160 11.82 1.22 22.44
CA GLY A 160 12.78 0.18 22.81
C GLY A 160 14.21 0.71 22.94
N LYS A 161 15.08 0.30 22.02
CA LYS A 161 16.51 0.67 21.99
C LYS A 161 16.79 1.85 21.05
N LEU A 162 15.76 2.52 20.51
CA LEU A 162 15.94 3.64 19.58
C LEU A 162 16.87 4.75 20.08
N PRO A 163 16.81 5.15 21.36
CA PRO A 163 17.74 6.14 21.90
C PRO A 163 19.21 5.73 21.79
N ILE A 164 19.52 4.43 21.86
CA ILE A 164 20.88 3.89 21.74
C ILE A 164 21.41 4.03 20.30
N TYR A 165 20.52 4.02 19.30
CA TYR A 165 20.93 4.16 17.90
C TYR A 165 21.22 5.61 17.50
N VAL A 166 20.72 6.60 18.25
CA VAL A 166 21.04 8.03 18.03
C VAL A 166 22.54 8.27 18.26
N ASP A 167 23.11 7.66 19.30
CA ASP A 167 24.55 7.75 19.60
C ASP A 167 25.41 7.00 18.57
N LEU A 168 24.83 6.04 17.84
CA LEU A 168 25.53 5.24 16.83
C LEU A 168 25.62 5.93 15.46
N GLU A 169 24.72 6.88 15.19
CA GLU A 169 24.66 7.62 13.93
C GLU A 169 25.99 8.30 13.55
N PRO A 170 26.70 9.04 14.43
CA PRO A 170 27.98 9.67 14.06
C PRO A 170 29.06 8.63 13.74
N ARG A 171 29.08 7.50 14.44
CA ARG A 171 30.03 6.41 14.17
C ARG A 171 29.77 5.76 12.82
N LEU A 172 28.50 5.60 12.44
CA LEU A 172 28.12 5.05 11.15
C LEU A 172 28.48 6.00 10.01
N LYS A 173 28.26 7.31 10.17
CA LYS A 173 28.68 8.32 9.19
C LYS A 173 30.20 8.32 8.98
N ALA A 174 30.97 8.32 10.07
CA ALA A 174 32.43 8.23 10.00
C ALA A 174 32.92 6.94 9.31
N LEU A 175 32.24 5.81 9.55
CA LEU A 175 32.58 4.53 8.89
C LEU A 175 32.27 4.60 7.39
N LEU A 176 31.14 5.17 6.99
CA LEU A 176 30.77 5.34 5.59
C LEU A 176 31.77 6.23 4.84
N GLU A 177 32.20 7.33 5.43
CA GLU A 177 33.23 8.21 4.85
C GLU A 177 34.56 7.45 4.67
N LEU A 178 35.02 6.75 5.70
CA LEU A 178 36.24 5.92 5.62
C LEU A 178 36.12 4.80 4.59
N GLN A 179 34.95 4.19 4.45
CA GLN A 179 34.70 3.16 3.44
C GLN A 179 34.78 3.75 2.03
N GLN A 180 34.22 4.94 1.80
CA GLN A 180 34.30 5.62 0.51
C GLN A 180 35.75 5.97 0.15
N GLU A 181 36.53 6.50 1.10
CA GLU A 181 37.95 6.76 0.91
C GLU A 181 38.74 5.49 0.59
N ASN A 182 38.49 4.40 1.34
CA ASN A 182 39.16 3.13 1.12
C ASN A 182 38.81 2.53 -0.25
N LYS A 183 37.55 2.65 -0.69
CA LYS A 183 37.14 2.21 -2.02
C LYS A 183 37.87 2.99 -3.11
N ALA A 184 37.93 4.32 -3.00
CA ALA A 184 38.66 5.14 -3.97
C ALA A 184 40.16 4.80 -4.03
N ARG A 185 40.78 4.50 -2.89
CA ARG A 185 42.18 4.03 -2.83
C ARG A 185 42.37 2.66 -3.47
N ALA A 186 41.44 1.74 -3.24
CA ALA A 186 41.45 0.41 -3.85
C ALA A 186 41.34 0.52 -5.38
N ASP A 187 40.37 1.29 -5.89
CA ASP A 187 40.15 1.50 -7.32
C ASP A 187 41.41 2.11 -7.98
N ALA A 188 42.07 3.07 -7.32
CA ALA A 188 43.32 3.67 -7.82
C ALA A 188 44.50 2.68 -7.83
N LEU A 189 44.59 1.79 -6.84
CA LEU A 189 45.60 0.74 -6.79
C LEU A 189 45.34 -0.32 -7.86
N GLU A 190 44.09 -0.73 -8.05
CA GLU A 190 43.70 -1.67 -9.10
C GLU A 190 44.05 -1.13 -10.48
N ALA A 191 43.72 0.13 -10.77
CA ALA A 191 44.10 0.78 -12.03
C ALA A 191 45.62 0.82 -12.24
N ARG A 192 46.39 1.09 -11.17
CA ARG A 192 47.85 1.09 -11.25
C ARG A 192 48.42 -0.31 -11.50
N VAL A 193 47.89 -1.33 -10.83
CA VAL A 193 48.31 -2.72 -11.02
C VAL A 193 47.96 -3.19 -12.43
N ALA A 194 46.76 -2.89 -12.92
CA ALA A 194 46.35 -3.21 -14.28
C ALA A 194 47.30 -2.59 -15.31
N ASN A 195 47.65 -1.32 -15.16
CA ASN A 195 48.61 -0.65 -16.04
C ASN A 195 50.02 -1.28 -15.97
N ILE A 196 50.49 -1.67 -14.78
CA ILE A 196 51.78 -2.37 -14.66
C ILE A 196 51.72 -3.73 -15.37
N MET A 197 50.63 -4.48 -15.23
CA MET A 197 50.45 -5.77 -15.89
C MET A 197 50.38 -5.62 -17.41
N GLU A 198 49.71 -4.59 -17.92
CA GLU A 198 49.65 -4.27 -19.36
C GLU A 198 51.03 -3.90 -19.94
N ASN A 199 51.77 -3.03 -19.25
CA ASN A 199 53.15 -2.69 -19.65
C ASN A 199 54.08 -3.90 -19.60
N HIS A 200 53.89 -4.80 -18.63
CA HIS A 200 54.67 -6.02 -18.54
C HIS A 200 54.32 -7.02 -19.64
N ALA A 201 53.03 -7.15 -19.99
CA ALA A 201 52.59 -8.00 -21.10
C ALA A 201 53.19 -7.51 -22.43
N THR A 202 53.10 -6.21 -22.71
CA THR A 202 53.70 -5.61 -23.92
C THR A 202 55.22 -5.75 -23.96
N TYR A 203 55.90 -5.64 -22.80
CA TYR A 203 57.35 -5.89 -22.72
C TYR A 203 57.70 -7.36 -23.00
N ILE A 204 56.92 -8.31 -22.49
CA ILE A 204 57.09 -9.74 -22.80
C ILE A 204 56.86 -9.98 -24.29
N ASP A 205 55.81 -9.43 -24.87
CA ASP A 205 55.50 -9.61 -26.29
C ASP A 205 56.65 -9.08 -27.17
N ALA A 206 57.18 -7.88 -26.86
CA ALA A 206 58.33 -7.32 -27.55
C ALA A 206 59.62 -8.16 -27.37
N LEU A 207 59.85 -8.71 -26.17
CA LEU A 207 60.96 -9.64 -25.94
C LEU A 207 60.79 -10.93 -26.76
N SER A 208 59.58 -11.49 -26.79
CA SER A 208 59.27 -12.69 -27.57
C SER A 208 59.48 -12.45 -29.06
N GLU A 209 59.04 -11.31 -29.60
CA GLU A 209 59.31 -10.91 -30.99
C GLU A 209 60.82 -10.76 -31.25
N LEU A 210 61.58 -10.16 -30.33
CA LEU A 210 63.03 -10.03 -30.45
C LEU A 210 63.73 -11.40 -30.46
N PHE A 211 63.30 -12.32 -29.61
CA PHE A 211 63.85 -13.68 -29.57
C PHE A 211 63.57 -14.44 -30.87
N VAL A 212 62.38 -14.31 -31.45
CA VAL A 212 62.07 -14.92 -32.76
C VAL A 212 62.95 -14.30 -33.85
N ALA A 213 63.08 -12.96 -33.89
CA ALA A 213 63.93 -12.30 -34.87
C ALA A 213 65.42 -12.68 -34.74
N TRP A 214 65.89 -12.90 -33.51
CA TRP A 214 67.25 -13.39 -33.27
C TRP A 214 67.44 -14.84 -33.70
N ASP A 215 66.47 -15.72 -33.44
CA ASP A 215 66.51 -17.11 -33.88
C ASP A 215 66.55 -17.20 -35.41
N ASP A 216 65.72 -16.42 -36.11
CA ASP A 216 65.74 -16.31 -37.58
C ASP A 216 67.09 -15.83 -38.11
N ALA A 217 67.69 -14.81 -37.49
CA ALA A 217 68.98 -14.27 -37.90
C ALA A 217 70.13 -15.27 -37.68
N ILE A 218 70.07 -16.04 -36.59
CA ILE A 218 71.01 -17.12 -36.31
C ILE A 218 70.83 -18.24 -37.33
N MET A 219 69.60 -18.67 -37.59
CA MET A 219 69.32 -19.73 -38.57
C MET A 219 69.77 -19.32 -39.99
N ASP A 220 69.59 -18.06 -40.38
CA ASP A 220 70.10 -17.50 -41.62
C ASP A 220 71.63 -17.50 -41.69
N ALA A 221 72.30 -17.13 -40.60
CA ALA A 221 73.75 -17.16 -40.51
C ALA A 221 74.27 -18.61 -40.61
N GLU A 222 73.67 -19.54 -39.90
CA GLU A 222 73.98 -20.98 -39.94
C GLU A 222 73.79 -21.54 -41.35
N ASN A 223 72.68 -21.22 -42.02
CA ASN A 223 72.40 -21.65 -43.40
C ASN A 223 73.45 -21.13 -44.40
N ARG A 224 73.90 -19.87 -44.24
CA ARG A 224 74.96 -19.29 -45.07
C ARG A 224 76.30 -19.98 -44.83
N VAL A 225 76.65 -20.25 -43.57
CA VAL A 225 77.87 -21.00 -43.22
C VAL A 225 77.82 -22.40 -43.81
N ALA A 226 76.73 -23.15 -43.61
CA ALA A 226 76.56 -24.49 -44.15
C ALA A 226 76.68 -24.52 -45.69
N LYS A 227 76.14 -23.51 -46.38
CA LYS A 227 76.29 -23.37 -47.84
C LYS A 227 77.74 -23.11 -48.25
N MET A 228 78.46 -22.24 -47.53
CA MET A 228 79.87 -21.96 -47.77
C MET A 228 80.75 -23.18 -47.51
N GLU A 229 80.44 -23.96 -46.47
CA GLU A 229 81.13 -25.22 -46.15
C GLU A 229 80.93 -26.26 -47.25
N ARG A 230 79.69 -26.48 -47.71
CA ARG A 230 79.41 -27.37 -48.85
C ARG A 230 80.15 -26.95 -50.12
N MET A 231 80.13 -25.66 -50.45
CA MET A 231 80.90 -25.14 -51.60
C MET A 231 82.41 -25.37 -51.46
N LYS A 232 82.94 -25.23 -50.24
CA LYS A 232 84.36 -25.49 -49.96
C LYS A 232 84.69 -26.98 -50.08
N GLU A 233 83.83 -27.87 -49.60
CA GLU A 233 83.97 -29.32 -49.76
C GLU A 233 83.89 -29.73 -51.24
N GLU A 234 82.96 -29.16 -52.00
CA GLU A 234 82.85 -29.40 -53.45
C GLU A 234 84.09 -28.91 -54.19
N ARG A 235 84.61 -27.72 -53.87
CA ARG A 235 85.87 -27.21 -54.45
C ARG A 235 87.06 -28.11 -54.14
N LYS A 236 87.17 -28.59 -52.90
CA LYS A 236 88.17 -29.60 -52.51
C LYS A 236 88.00 -30.90 -53.30
N ARG A 237 86.76 -31.38 -53.47
CA ARG A 237 86.46 -32.59 -54.25
C ARG A 237 86.81 -32.44 -55.74
N LEU A 238 86.67 -31.24 -56.28
CA LEU A 238 87.04 -30.89 -57.66
C LEU A 238 88.53 -30.55 -57.83
N GLY A 239 89.32 -30.53 -56.74
CA GLY A 239 90.76 -30.28 -56.78
C GLY A 239 91.16 -28.85 -57.18
N LEU A 240 90.26 -27.87 -56.98
CA LEU A 240 90.50 -26.45 -57.30
C LEU A 240 91.19 -25.66 -56.16
N GLU A 241 91.51 -26.33 -55.05
CA GLU A 241 92.45 -25.94 -54.00
C GLU A 241 93.22 -27.18 -53.54
#